data_AF-A0A645IJX6-F1
#
_entry.id   AF-A0A645IJX6-F1
#
_cell.length_a   1.000
_cell.length_b   1.000
_cell.length_c   1.000
_cell.angle_alpha   90.00
_cell.angle_beta   90.00
_cell.angle_gamma   90.00
#
_symmetry.space_group_name_H-M   'P 1'
#
loop_
_entity.id
_entity.type
_entity.pdbx_description
1 polymer ?
#
loop_
_entity_poly.entity_id
_entity_poly.type
_entity_poly.pdbx_seq_one_letter_code
_entity_poly.pdbx_strand_id
1 'polypeptide(L)'
;MAASLEGVVTDPETSKNIKETLKNAREASAKANSMLKKVQSIETQAGFEVLYNSDNDKYKSNADVKITSGEDFAVIGVSSIGNGSKTNLQVGKGTDKFAARAGIIEGEAGLGVDTKLGSQMRISVDAYDPNDLRVKLRTQYQIAPETYIVGQTDSLNKNPEKSTYIGVRQTF
;
A
#
# COMPACT_ATOMS: atom_id res chain seq x y z
N MET A 1 19.63 52.24 26.73
CA MET A 1 19.99 50.88 27.19
C MET A 1 20.40 50.06 25.97
N ALA A 2 21.66 50.15 25.55
CA ALA A 2 22.21 49.42 24.40
C ALA A 2 23.55 48.71 24.72
N ALA A 3 24.09 48.92 25.93
CA ALA A 3 25.42 48.46 26.33
C ALA A 3 25.47 47.01 26.86
N SER A 4 24.33 46.37 27.10
CA SER A 4 24.25 45.01 27.64
C SER A 4 24.27 43.91 26.56
N LEU A 5 24.29 44.27 25.28
CA LEU A 5 24.41 43.32 24.16
C LEU A 5 25.84 43.19 23.63
N GLU A 6 26.70 44.21 23.81
CA GLU A 6 28.10 44.15 23.34
C GLU A 6 28.97 43.22 24.20
N GLY A 7 28.83 43.25 25.53
CA GLY A 7 29.63 42.43 26.45
C GLY A 7 29.37 40.93 26.38
N VAL A 8 28.16 40.52 25.96
CA VAL A 8 27.76 39.12 25.78
C VAL A 8 28.25 38.57 24.43
N VAL A 9 28.46 39.45 23.44
CA VAL A 9 28.97 39.07 22.10
C VAL A 9 30.50 38.93 22.08
N THR A 10 31.22 39.67 22.94
CA THR A 10 32.69 39.68 22.98
C THR A 10 33.34 38.56 23.79
N ASP A 11 32.56 37.77 24.55
CA ASP A 11 33.08 36.63 25.31
C ASP A 11 33.29 35.40 24.38
N PRO A 12 34.51 34.82 24.32
CA PRO A 12 34.84 33.72 23.41
C PRO A 12 33.99 32.46 23.64
N GLU A 13 33.65 32.17 24.90
CA GLU A 13 32.80 31.03 25.25
C GLU A 13 31.35 31.27 24.80
N THR A 14 30.84 32.49 24.96
CA THR A 14 29.49 32.85 24.53
C THR A 14 29.35 32.78 23.00
N SER A 15 30.33 33.27 22.26
CA SER A 15 30.39 33.12 20.80
C SER A 15 30.44 31.64 20.36
N LYS A 16 31.15 30.78 21.10
CA LYS A 16 31.19 29.33 20.84
C LYS A 16 29.85 28.65 21.14
N ASN A 17 29.24 28.97 22.27
CA ASN A 17 27.96 28.41 22.69
C ASN A 17 26.82 28.81 21.73
N ILE A 18 26.82 30.04 21.21
CA ILE A 18 25.88 30.49 20.18
C ILE A 18 26.09 29.68 18.89
N LYS A 19 27.34 29.50 18.44
CA LYS A 19 27.65 28.69 17.26
C LYS A 19 27.22 27.23 17.42
N GLU A 20 27.48 26.62 18.57
CA GLU A 20 27.04 25.26 18.88
C GLU A 20 25.52 25.16 18.94
N THR A 21 24.84 26.12 19.57
CA THR A 21 23.38 26.15 19.64
C THR A 21 22.76 26.29 18.24
N LEU A 22 23.30 27.17 17.40
CA LEU A 22 22.85 27.32 16.01
C LEU A 22 23.10 26.04 15.19
N LYS A 23 24.24 25.38 15.39
CA LYS A 23 24.55 24.10 14.75
C LYS A 23 23.58 23.01 15.20
N ASN A 24 23.37 22.87 16.51
CA ASN A 24 22.45 21.90 17.11
C ASN A 24 21.00 22.15 16.67
N ALA A 25 20.56 23.41 16.65
CA ALA A 25 19.23 23.79 16.17
C ALA A 25 19.05 23.47 14.68
N ARG A 26 20.08 23.69 13.86
CA ARG A 26 20.08 23.33 12.43
C ARG A 26 20.03 21.83 12.23
N GLU A 27 20.80 21.06 12.98
CA GLU A 27 20.80 19.59 12.93
C GLU A 27 19.47 19.00 13.40
N ALA A 28 18.91 19.52 14.50
CA ALA A 28 17.59 19.14 15.00
C ALA A 28 16.49 19.44 13.98
N SER A 29 16.52 20.63 13.37
CA SER A 29 15.58 21.02 12.31
C SER A 29 15.70 20.15 11.07
N ALA A 30 16.93 19.80 10.67
CA ALA A 30 17.18 18.89 9.54
C ALA A 30 16.64 17.49 9.83
N LYS A 31 16.84 16.98 11.06
CA LYS A 31 16.32 15.68 11.50
C LYS A 31 14.79 15.68 11.57
N ALA A 32 14.18 16.73 12.10
CA ALA A 32 12.73 16.91 12.14
C ALA A 32 12.15 16.95 10.71
N ASN A 33 12.73 17.74 9.81
CA ASN A 33 12.30 17.77 8.40
C ASN A 33 12.47 16.42 7.70
N SER A 34 13.54 15.68 7.99
CA SER A 34 13.74 14.33 7.45
C SER A 34 12.70 13.34 7.96
N MET A 35 12.36 13.39 9.26
CA MET A 35 11.30 12.59 9.85
C MET A 35 9.92 12.96 9.27
N LEU A 36 9.59 14.24 9.17
CA LEU A 36 8.33 14.71 8.59
C LEU A 36 8.17 14.24 7.14
N LYS A 37 9.23 14.30 6.32
CA LYS A 37 9.22 13.76 4.95
C LYS A 37 8.97 12.25 4.93
N LYS A 38 9.60 11.48 5.83
CA LYS A 38 9.38 10.02 5.93
C LYS A 38 7.96 9.67 6.38
N VAL A 39 7.38 10.45 7.29
CA VAL A 39 6.00 10.23 7.75
C VAL A 39 5.00 10.64 6.68
N GLN A 40 5.23 11.74 5.97
CA GLN A 40 4.39 12.15 4.83
C GLN A 40 4.44 11.17 3.65
N SER A 41 5.53 10.42 3.49
CA SER A 41 5.62 9.40 2.44
C SER A 41 4.89 8.10 2.78
N ILE A 42 4.39 7.93 4.01
CA ILE A 42 3.62 6.75 4.41
C ILE A 42 2.14 7.01 4.14
N GLU A 43 1.60 6.30 3.16
CA GLU A 43 0.17 6.30 2.84
C GLU A 43 -0.45 4.99 3.33
N THR A 44 -1.59 5.06 4.00
CA THR A 44 -2.35 3.87 4.42
C THR A 44 -3.72 3.92 3.76
N GLN A 45 -4.13 2.82 3.15
CA GLN A 45 -5.41 2.69 2.47
C GLN A 45 -6.09 1.41 2.96
N ALA A 46 -7.27 1.54 3.56
CA ALA A 46 -8.11 0.39 3.87
C ALA A 46 -9.01 0.08 2.67
N GLY A 47 -9.34 -1.19 2.48
CA GLY A 47 -10.18 -1.68 1.40
C GLY A 47 -11.16 -2.72 1.92
N PHE A 48 -12.41 -2.61 1.47
CA PHE A 48 -13.42 -3.64 1.66
C PHE A 48 -14.09 -3.92 0.32
N GLU A 49 -14.38 -5.19 0.03
CA GLU A 49 -15.04 -5.58 -1.20
C GLU A 49 -15.96 -6.77 -1.01
N VAL A 50 -17.01 -6.78 -1.83
CA VAL A 50 -17.94 -7.89 -1.95
C VAL A 50 -17.99 -8.28 -3.42
N LEU A 51 -17.75 -9.55 -3.69
CA LEU A 51 -17.72 -10.15 -5.01
C LEU A 51 -18.79 -11.24 -5.10
N TYR A 52 -19.49 -11.29 -6.23
CA TYR A 52 -20.53 -12.25 -6.55
C TYR A 52 -20.13 -13.09 -7.76
N ASN A 53 -20.32 -14.40 -7.69
CA ASN A 53 -20.15 -15.32 -8.80
C ASN A 53 -21.53 -15.77 -9.30
N SER A 54 -21.85 -15.43 -10.55
CA SER A 54 -23.15 -15.72 -11.13
C SER A 54 -23.32 -17.18 -11.56
N ASP A 55 -22.23 -17.94 -11.71
CA ASP A 55 -22.25 -19.32 -12.17
C ASP A 55 -22.49 -20.32 -11.03
N ASN A 56 -22.24 -19.93 -9.79
CA ASN A 56 -22.39 -20.80 -8.62
C ASN A 56 -23.08 -20.15 -7.41
N ASP A 57 -23.64 -18.95 -7.59
CA ASP A 57 -24.38 -18.17 -6.58
C ASP A 57 -23.61 -17.92 -5.27
N LYS A 58 -22.27 -17.85 -5.34
CA LYS A 58 -21.42 -17.62 -4.16
C LYS A 58 -21.01 -16.16 -4.02
N TYR A 59 -20.94 -15.73 -2.77
CA TYR A 59 -20.40 -14.44 -2.36
C TYR A 59 -19.02 -14.60 -1.73
N LYS A 60 -18.12 -13.66 -2.02
CA LYS A 60 -16.84 -13.48 -1.34
C LYS A 60 -16.78 -12.08 -0.76
N SER A 61 -16.49 -11.98 0.53
CA SER A 61 -16.19 -10.71 1.19
C SER A 61 -14.70 -10.68 1.52
N ASN A 62 -14.02 -9.61 1.12
CA ASN A 62 -12.59 -9.43 1.39
C ASN A 62 -12.35 -8.08 2.06
N ALA A 63 -11.32 -8.02 2.91
CA ALA A 63 -10.87 -6.80 3.55
C ALA A 63 -9.34 -6.75 3.51
N ASP A 64 -8.76 -5.60 3.23
CA ASP A 64 -7.32 -5.41 3.22
C ASP A 64 -6.91 -4.00 3.66
N VAL A 65 -5.66 -3.88 4.12
CA VAL A 65 -4.99 -2.63 4.40
C VAL A 65 -3.69 -2.64 3.62
N LYS A 66 -3.50 -1.62 2.79
CA LYS A 66 -2.26 -1.35 2.07
C LYS A 66 -1.52 -0.21 2.75
N ILE A 67 -0.26 -0.43 3.09
CA ILE A 67 0.66 0.58 3.61
C ILE A 67 1.72 0.81 2.56
N THR A 68 1.83 2.02 2.02
CA THR A 68 2.77 2.41 0.97
C THR A 68 3.79 3.39 1.56
N SER A 69 5.06 3.23 1.23
CA SER A 69 6.16 4.11 1.63
C SER A 69 7.11 4.30 0.45
N GLY A 70 6.89 5.36 -0.33
CA GLY A 70 7.65 5.58 -1.58
C GLY A 70 7.30 4.53 -2.63
N GLU A 71 8.29 3.77 -3.10
CA GLU A 71 8.08 2.69 -4.07
C GLU A 71 7.69 1.35 -3.43
N ASP A 72 7.91 1.22 -2.12
CA ASP A 72 7.66 -0.02 -1.38
C ASP A 72 6.27 -0.01 -0.76
N PHE A 73 5.63 -1.17 -0.67
CA PHE A 73 4.36 -1.30 0.04
C PHE A 73 4.16 -2.69 0.65
N ALA A 74 3.29 -2.75 1.64
CA ALA A 74 2.81 -3.98 2.24
C ALA A 74 1.29 -4.05 2.16
N VAL A 75 0.74 -5.25 1.95
CA VAL A 75 -0.69 -5.53 1.95
C VAL A 75 -0.97 -6.61 2.97
N ILE A 76 -1.88 -6.30 3.89
CA ILE A 76 -2.38 -7.23 4.91
C ILE A 76 -3.87 -7.36 4.67
N GLY A 77 -4.39 -8.57 4.51
CA GLY A 77 -5.82 -8.74 4.27
C GLY A 77 -6.33 -10.14 4.56
N VAL A 78 -7.63 -10.26 4.48
CA VAL A 78 -8.38 -11.51 4.62
C VAL A 78 -9.37 -11.62 3.46
N SER A 79 -9.44 -12.79 2.84
CA SER A 79 -10.37 -13.08 1.75
C SER A 79 -11.34 -14.20 2.14
N SER A 80 -12.49 -14.24 1.46
CA SER A 80 -13.55 -15.22 1.72
C SER A 80 -14.06 -15.22 3.17
N ILE A 81 -14.19 -14.03 3.77
CA ILE A 81 -14.69 -13.84 5.14
C ILE A 81 -16.07 -14.52 5.27
N GLY A 82 -16.21 -15.42 6.22
CA GLY A 82 -17.44 -16.18 6.48
C GLY A 82 -17.52 -17.55 5.78
N ASN A 83 -16.58 -17.89 4.88
CA ASN A 83 -16.56 -19.17 4.16
C ASN A 83 -15.13 -19.71 4.01
N GLY A 84 -14.48 -20.06 5.12
CA GLY A 84 -13.10 -20.56 5.13
C GLY A 84 -12.08 -19.46 4.84
N SER A 85 -12.06 -18.43 5.69
CA SER A 85 -11.23 -17.23 5.55
C SER A 85 -9.78 -17.56 5.24
N LYS A 86 -9.22 -16.88 4.23
CA LYS A 86 -7.82 -17.00 3.84
C LYS A 86 -7.08 -15.71 4.10
N THR A 87 -5.83 -15.80 4.53
CA THR A 87 -5.02 -14.61 4.83
C THR A 87 -4.20 -14.20 3.61
N ASN A 88 -3.99 -12.89 3.46
CA ASN A 88 -3.13 -12.27 2.47
C ASN A 88 -2.07 -11.44 3.20
N LEU A 89 -0.80 -11.75 2.99
CA LEU A 89 0.35 -11.02 3.54
C LEU A 89 1.36 -10.85 2.42
N GLN A 90 1.45 -9.66 1.85
CA GLN A 90 2.27 -9.41 0.68
C GLN A 90 3.14 -8.19 0.88
N VAL A 91 4.34 -8.23 0.33
CA VAL A 91 5.21 -7.08 0.15
C VAL A 91 5.39 -6.84 -1.33
N GLY A 92 5.47 -5.59 -1.73
CA GLY A 92 5.62 -5.22 -3.12
C GLY A 92 6.46 -3.98 -3.30
N LYS A 93 6.97 -3.83 -4.51
CA LYS A 93 7.74 -2.68 -4.94
C LYS A 93 7.31 -2.26 -6.34
N GLY A 94 7.16 -0.96 -6.55
CA GLY A 94 6.78 -0.44 -7.84
C GLY A 94 6.50 1.05 -7.87
N THR A 95 6.06 1.49 -9.03
CA THR A 95 5.59 2.85 -9.31
C THR A 95 4.07 2.85 -9.44
N ASP A 96 3.47 4.02 -9.63
CA ASP A 96 2.02 4.16 -9.89
C ASP A 96 1.52 3.37 -11.12
N LYS A 97 2.41 3.07 -12.07
CA LYS A 97 2.05 2.39 -13.33
C LYS A 97 2.28 0.89 -13.30
N PHE A 98 3.30 0.45 -12.57
CA PHE A 98 3.70 -0.96 -12.53
C PHE A 98 4.27 -1.30 -11.16
N ALA A 99 3.80 -2.40 -10.57
CA ALA A 99 4.31 -2.93 -9.33
C ALA A 99 4.42 -4.45 -9.37
N ALA A 100 5.42 -4.98 -8.68
CA ALA A 100 5.55 -6.40 -8.41
C ALA A 100 5.26 -6.67 -6.92
N ARG A 101 4.69 -7.83 -6.63
CA ARG A 101 4.30 -8.29 -5.30
C ARG A 101 4.79 -9.72 -5.07
N ALA A 102 5.10 -10.04 -3.83
CA ALA A 102 5.43 -11.39 -3.39
C ALA A 102 4.92 -11.61 -1.97
N GLY A 103 4.53 -12.85 -1.65
CA GLY A 103 4.15 -13.23 -0.29
C GLY A 103 3.08 -14.30 -0.28
N ILE A 104 2.17 -14.20 0.69
CA ILE A 104 1.04 -15.09 0.89
C ILE A 104 -0.18 -14.49 0.20
N ILE A 105 -0.71 -15.21 -0.79
CA ILE A 105 -1.89 -14.89 -1.58
C ILE A 105 -2.90 -16.02 -1.36
N GLU A 106 -4.05 -15.69 -0.77
CA GLU A 106 -5.07 -16.68 -0.42
C GLU A 106 -4.53 -17.86 0.41
N GLY A 107 -3.67 -17.58 1.40
CA GLY A 107 -3.06 -18.61 2.25
C GLY A 107 -1.87 -19.38 1.64
N GLU A 108 -1.56 -19.17 0.36
CA GLU A 108 -0.47 -19.87 -0.32
C GLU A 108 0.65 -18.92 -0.76
N ALA A 109 1.86 -19.43 -0.92
CA ALA A 109 2.96 -18.64 -1.47
C ALA A 109 2.69 -18.24 -2.93
N GLY A 110 2.99 -17.00 -3.30
CA GLY A 110 2.77 -16.49 -4.64
C GLY A 110 3.46 -15.17 -4.97
N LEU A 111 3.38 -14.83 -6.25
CA LEU A 111 3.90 -13.61 -6.87
C LEU A 111 2.76 -12.90 -7.60
N GLY A 112 2.82 -11.58 -7.66
CA GLY A 112 1.82 -10.77 -8.33
C GLY A 112 2.45 -9.62 -9.11
N VAL A 113 1.77 -9.18 -10.15
CA VAL A 113 2.11 -7.95 -10.88
C VAL A 113 0.86 -7.10 -11.04
N ASP A 114 1.00 -5.81 -10.79
CA ASP A 114 -0.05 -4.83 -10.97
C ASP A 114 0.36 -3.83 -12.04
N THR A 115 -0.58 -3.45 -12.89
CA THR A 115 -0.42 -2.36 -13.84
C THR A 115 -1.62 -1.43 -13.83
N LYS A 116 -1.36 -0.13 -13.92
CA LYS A 116 -2.39 0.91 -14.02
C LYS A 116 -2.49 1.38 -15.46
N LEU A 117 -3.66 1.20 -16.07
CA LEU A 117 -3.96 1.68 -17.42
C LEU A 117 -4.81 2.95 -17.32
N GLY A 118 -4.19 4.08 -17.65
CA GLY A 118 -4.81 5.40 -17.48
C GLY A 118 -5.03 5.76 -16.00
N SER A 119 -6.02 6.60 -15.73
CA SER A 119 -6.31 7.06 -14.37
C SER A 119 -7.28 6.13 -13.61
N GLN A 120 -8.07 5.34 -14.33
CA GLN A 120 -9.28 4.70 -13.81
C GLN A 120 -9.18 3.17 -13.72
N MET A 121 -8.27 2.53 -14.46
CA MET A 121 -8.21 1.07 -14.56
C MET A 121 -6.92 0.51 -13.96
N ARG A 122 -7.07 -0.53 -13.14
CA ARG A 122 -5.95 -1.34 -12.61
C ARG A 122 -6.15 -2.80 -12.98
N ILE A 123 -5.11 -3.43 -13.48
CA ILE A 123 -5.07 -4.85 -13.80
C ILE A 123 -4.02 -5.50 -12.91
N SER A 124 -4.36 -6.63 -12.31
CA SER A 124 -3.51 -7.40 -11.41
C SER A 124 -3.51 -8.86 -11.85
N VAL A 125 -2.33 -9.45 -11.93
CA VAL A 125 -2.14 -10.88 -12.24
C VAL A 125 -1.33 -11.50 -11.12
N ASP A 126 -1.91 -12.49 -10.45
CA ASP A 126 -1.28 -13.22 -9.35
C ASP A 126 -1.08 -14.68 -9.75
N ALA A 127 0.13 -15.21 -9.54
CA ALA A 127 0.46 -16.63 -9.65
C ALA A 127 0.82 -17.15 -8.25
N TYR A 128 0.08 -18.14 -7.75
CA TYR A 128 0.18 -18.59 -6.37
C TYR A 128 -0.08 -20.10 -6.27
N ASP A 129 0.25 -20.67 -5.12
CA ASP A 129 0.22 -22.13 -4.85
C ASP A 129 1.21 -22.90 -5.73
N PRO A 130 2.49 -23.01 -5.35
CA PRO A 130 3.50 -23.68 -6.16
C PRO A 130 3.29 -25.19 -6.30
N ASN A 131 2.56 -25.82 -5.37
CA ASN A 131 2.22 -27.24 -5.43
C ASN A 131 1.11 -27.50 -6.45
N ASP A 132 0.18 -26.55 -6.54
CA ASP A 132 -0.93 -26.59 -7.47
C ASP A 132 -1.15 -25.23 -8.14
N LEU A 133 -0.30 -24.89 -9.12
CA LEU A 133 -0.21 -23.55 -9.71
C LEU A 133 -1.60 -22.99 -10.06
N ARG A 134 -1.94 -21.86 -9.44
CA ARG A 134 -3.16 -21.09 -9.71
C ARG A 134 -2.79 -19.70 -10.22
N VAL A 135 -3.46 -19.30 -11.30
CA VAL A 135 -3.35 -17.95 -11.86
C VAL A 135 -4.65 -17.20 -11.61
N LYS A 136 -4.58 -16.04 -10.97
CA LYS A 136 -5.72 -15.16 -10.72
C LYS A 136 -5.55 -13.87 -11.50
N LEU A 137 -6.55 -13.53 -12.29
CA LEU A 137 -6.66 -12.26 -13.00
C LEU A 137 -7.66 -11.38 -12.26
N ARG A 138 -7.30 -10.12 -12.05
CA ARG A 138 -8.18 -9.15 -11.40
C ARG A 138 -8.12 -7.81 -12.13
N THR A 139 -9.29 -7.22 -12.36
CA THR A 139 -9.44 -5.92 -12.99
C THR A 139 -10.29 -5.04 -12.08
N GLN A 140 -9.85 -3.81 -11.85
CA GLN A 140 -10.57 -2.81 -11.09
C GLN A 140 -10.80 -1.59 -11.99
N TYR A 141 -12.03 -1.09 -12.03
CA TYR A 141 -12.40 0.10 -12.77
C TYR A 141 -13.04 1.12 -11.82
N GLN A 142 -12.44 2.29 -11.70
CA GLN A 142 -12.91 3.36 -10.82
C GLN A 142 -14.17 4.00 -11.41
N ILE A 143 -15.27 3.92 -10.67
CA ILE A 143 -16.56 4.50 -11.07
C ILE A 143 -16.91 5.77 -10.30
N ALA A 144 -16.35 5.93 -9.10
CA ALA A 144 -16.48 7.12 -8.27
C ALA A 144 -15.23 7.27 -7.38
N PRO A 145 -15.03 8.41 -6.69
CA PRO A 145 -13.98 8.52 -5.68
C PRO A 145 -14.05 7.36 -4.70
N GLU A 146 -12.92 6.69 -4.46
CA GLU A 146 -12.82 5.52 -3.57
C GLU A 146 -13.73 4.32 -3.88
N THR A 147 -14.39 4.28 -5.04
CA THR A 147 -15.33 3.20 -5.41
C THR A 147 -14.98 2.60 -6.76
N TYR A 148 -14.86 1.27 -6.78
CA TYR A 148 -14.40 0.51 -7.93
C TYR A 148 -15.33 -0.66 -8.23
N ILE A 149 -15.61 -0.88 -9.51
CA ILE A 149 -16.11 -2.16 -9.98
C ILE A 149 -14.93 -3.11 -10.10
N VAL A 150 -15.11 -4.34 -9.63
CA VAL A 150 -14.09 -5.38 -9.66
C VAL A 150 -14.57 -6.56 -10.48
N GLY A 151 -13.78 -6.96 -11.46
CA GLY A 151 -13.86 -8.28 -12.10
C GLY A 151 -12.69 -9.12 -11.62
N GLN A 152 -12.93 -10.36 -11.22
CA GLN A 152 -11.89 -11.27 -10.76
C GLN A 152 -12.15 -12.67 -11.29
N THR A 153 -11.15 -13.30 -11.90
CA THR A 153 -11.20 -14.71 -12.27
C THR A 153 -10.10 -15.44 -11.52
N ASP A 154 -10.50 -16.29 -10.57
CA ASP A 154 -9.59 -17.18 -9.88
C ASP A 154 -9.25 -18.38 -10.76
N SER A 155 -8.02 -18.88 -10.67
CA SER A 155 -7.59 -20.12 -11.35
C SER A 155 -7.91 -20.18 -12.86
N LEU A 156 -7.49 -19.13 -13.58
CA LEU A 156 -7.64 -18.96 -15.03
C LEU A 156 -7.16 -20.19 -15.83
N ASN A 157 -6.20 -20.93 -15.28
CA ASN A 157 -5.56 -22.10 -15.88
C ASN A 157 -6.25 -23.45 -15.55
N LYS A 158 -7.33 -23.48 -14.78
CA LYS A 158 -8.01 -24.73 -14.38
C LYS A 158 -9.49 -24.76 -14.71
N ASN A 159 -10.27 -23.89 -14.06
CA ASN A 159 -11.73 -23.84 -14.21
C ASN A 159 -12.18 -22.37 -14.22
N PRO A 160 -11.90 -21.64 -15.30
CA PRO A 160 -12.14 -20.20 -15.37
C PRO A 160 -13.62 -19.82 -15.27
N GLU A 161 -14.52 -20.63 -15.87
CA GLU A 161 -15.96 -20.36 -15.90
C GLU A 161 -16.58 -20.38 -14.50
N LYS A 162 -16.18 -21.32 -13.64
CA LYS A 162 -16.74 -21.45 -12.28
C LYS A 162 -16.10 -20.54 -11.23
N SER A 163 -15.17 -19.69 -11.66
CA SER A 163 -14.27 -18.96 -10.77
C SER A 163 -14.22 -17.47 -11.09
N THR A 164 -15.15 -16.98 -11.90
CA THR A 164 -15.28 -15.55 -12.24
C THR A 164 -16.27 -14.87 -11.29
N TYR A 165 -15.86 -13.72 -10.77
CA TYR A 165 -16.60 -12.92 -9.82
C TYR A 165 -16.67 -11.48 -10.29
N ILE A 166 -17.80 -10.83 -10.02
CA ILE A 166 -18.03 -9.41 -10.27
C ILE A 166 -18.50 -8.78 -8.97
N GLY A 167 -18.01 -7.58 -8.66
CA GLY A 167 -18.44 -6.92 -7.44
C GLY A 167 -17.97 -5.48 -7.33
N VAL A 168 -18.06 -4.98 -6.10
CA VAL A 168 -17.73 -3.60 -5.76
C VAL A 168 -16.67 -3.61 -4.66
N ARG A 169 -15.69 -2.74 -4.82
CA ARG A 169 -14.68 -2.43 -3.82
C ARG A 169 -14.78 -0.97 -3.43
N GLN A 170 -14.68 -0.73 -2.12
CA GLN A 170 -14.58 0.60 -1.56
C GLN A 170 -13.29 0.75 -0.76
N THR A 171 -12.65 1.90 -0.85
CA THR A 171 -11.42 2.21 -0.14
C THR A 171 -11.60 3.43 0.78
N PHE A 172 -10.73 3.54 1.79
CA PHE A 172 -10.78 4.56 2.84
C PHE A 172 -9.38 5.01 3.23
#